data_AF-A0A815F4K6-F1
#
_entry.id   AF-A0A815F4K6-F1
#
_cell.length_a   1.000
_cell.length_b   1.000
_cell.length_c   1.000
_cell.angle_alpha   90.00
_cell.angle_beta   90.00
_cell.angle_gamma   90.00
#
_symmetry.space_group_name_H-M   'P 1'
#
loop_
_entity.id
_entity.type
_entity.pdbx_description
1 polymer ?
#
loop_
_entity_poly.entity_id
_entity_poly.type
_entity_poly.pdbx_seq_one_letter_code
_entity_poly.pdbx_strand_id
1 'polypeptide(L)' 'MDTLTDEQRKKFDESYGQRRHELPVCPRCGNKNDVVPAVRGRPTRELALYADEGHVKLSGCTEGYQGWCKKCQHFI' A
#
# COMPACT_ATOMS: atom_id res chain seq x y z
N MET A 1 -17.91 8.79 -9.84
CA MET A 1 -16.62 8.36 -9.27
C MET A 1 -16.91 7.09 -8.50
N ASP A 2 -16.31 5.96 -8.90
CA ASP A 2 -16.45 4.74 -8.12
C ASP A 2 -15.61 4.86 -6.85
N THR A 3 -16.24 4.65 -5.70
CA THR A 3 -15.59 4.70 -4.40
C THR A 3 -15.77 3.35 -3.71
N LEU A 4 -14.82 2.98 -2.86
CA LEU A 4 -14.96 1.80 -2.01
C LEU A 4 -16.12 1.99 -1.03
N THR A 5 -16.88 0.94 -0.79
CA THR A 5 -17.81 0.90 0.35
C THR A 5 -17.02 0.79 1.66
N ASP A 6 -17.63 1.19 2.77
CA ASP A 6 -16.99 1.08 4.10
C ASP A 6 -16.62 -0.37 4.44
N GLU A 7 -17.45 -1.34 4.04
CA GLU A 7 -17.17 -2.77 4.23
C GLU A 7 -15.95 -3.23 3.43
N GLN A 8 -15.83 -2.79 2.17
CA GLN A 8 -14.68 -3.10 1.32
C GLN A 8 -13.40 -2.48 1.90
N ARG A 9 -13.46 -1.22 2.33
CA ARG A 9 -12.35 -0.52 2.98
C ARG A 9 -11.90 -1.25 4.22
N LYS A 10 -12.83 -1.58 5.13
CA LYS A 10 -12.54 -2.31 6.37
C LYS A 10 -11.83 -3.64 6.10
N LYS A 11 -12.30 -4.41 5.12
CA LYS A 11 -11.66 -5.68 4.72
C LYS A 11 -10.21 -5.49 4.28
N PHE A 12 -9.92 -4.44 3.51
CA PHE A 12 -8.56 -4.15 3.09
C PHE A 12 -7.70 -3.60 4.23
N ASP A 13 -8.25 -2.78 5.12
CA ASP A 13 -7.55 -2.31 6.31
C ASP A 13 -7.19 -3.47 7.24
N GLU A 14 -8.07 -4.46 7.42
CA GLU A 14 -7.76 -5.69 8.16
C GLU A 14 -6.66 -6.51 7.47
N SER A 15 -6.67 -6.57 6.13
CA SER A 15 -5.69 -7.35 5.36
C SER A 15 -4.30 -6.71 5.26
N TYR A 16 -4.24 -5.39 5.12
CA TYR A 16 -3.03 -4.63 4.80
C TYR A 16 -2.66 -3.57 5.83
N GLY A 17 -3.63 -3.04 6.58
CA GLY A 17 -3.42 -1.98 7.56
C GLY A 17 -2.51 -2.42 8.71
N GLN A 18 -2.64 -3.65 9.20
CA GLN A 18 -1.75 -4.19 10.24
C GLN A 18 -0.29 -4.30 9.77
N ARG A 19 -0.07 -4.59 8.48
CA ARG A 19 1.27 -4.72 7.90
C ARG A 19 2.06 -3.41 7.93
N ARG A 20 1.41 -2.24 8.02
CA ARG A 20 2.11 -0.94 8.13
C ARG A 20 3.05 -0.87 9.33
N HIS A 21 2.71 -1.51 10.44
CA HIS A 21 3.55 -1.49 11.63
C HIS A 21 4.83 -2.34 11.47
N GLU A 22 4.78 -3.36 10.61
CA GLU A 22 5.88 -4.26 10.31
C GLU A 22 6.82 -3.72 9.22
N LEU A 23 6.41 -2.67 8.49
CA LEU A 23 7.23 -2.11 7.42
C LEU A 23 8.49 -1.43 7.97
N PRO A 24 9.62 -1.56 7.24
CA PRO A 24 10.83 -0.83 7.56
C PRO A 24 10.60 0.68 7.43
N VAL A 25 11.43 1.43 8.14
CA VAL A 25 11.51 2.89 7.98
C VAL A 25 12.07 3.19 6.59
N CYS A 26 11.60 4.27 5.94
CA CYS A 26 12.17 4.68 4.67
C CYS A 26 13.66 5.03 4.81
N PRO A 27 14.58 4.37 4.06
CA PRO A 27 16.01 4.59 4.20
C PRO A 27 16.46 5.97 3.66
N ARG A 28 15.64 6.65 2.85
CA ARG A 28 15.96 7.97 2.29
C ARG A 28 15.58 9.13 3.20
N CYS A 29 14.40 9.08 3.82
CA CYS A 29 13.89 10.20 4.63
C CYS A 29 13.71 9.88 6.11
N GLY A 30 13.93 8.64 6.54
CA GLY A 30 13.73 8.22 7.92
C GLY A 30 12.27 8.22 8.38
N ASN A 31 11.30 8.49 7.51
CA ASN A 31 9.89 8.51 7.89
C ASN A 31 9.27 7.12 7.77
N LYS A 32 8.66 6.63 8.87
CA LYS A 32 7.88 5.38 8.90
C LYS A 32 6.41 5.60 8.54
N ASN A 33 5.84 6.75 8.92
CA ASN A 33 4.40 7.02 8.79
C ASN A 33 3.96 7.18 7.33
N ASP A 34 4.90 7.53 6.45
CA ASP A 34 4.67 7.68 5.01
C ASP A 34 4.91 6.38 4.22
N VAL A 35 5.25 5.27 4.89
CA VAL A 35 5.48 3.99 4.23
C VAL A 35 4.20 3.17 4.23
N VAL A 36 3.79 2.74 3.04
CA VAL A 36 2.60 1.89 2.83
C VAL A 36 3.00 0.54 2.25
N PRO A 37 2.20 -0.53 2.45
CA PRO A 37 2.55 -1.85 1.95
C PRO A 37 2.62 -1.87 0.42
N ALA A 38 3.57 -2.63 -0.12
CA ALA A 38 3.60 -2.97 -1.54
C ALA A 38 2.82 -4.28 -1.77
N VAL A 39 1.89 -4.27 -2.71
CA VAL A 39 1.03 -5.43 -3.03
C VAL A 39 1.30 -5.88 -4.45
N ARG A 40 1.74 -7.12 -4.58
CA ARG A 40 2.07 -7.75 -5.87
C ARG A 40 0.84 -8.36 -6.55
N GLY A 41 0.92 -8.47 -7.88
CA GLY A 41 0.01 -9.26 -8.70
C GLY A 41 -1.02 -8.42 -9.44
N ARG A 42 -1.96 -9.10 -10.12
CA ARG A 42 -3.06 -8.44 -10.85
C ARG A 42 -4.09 -7.93 -9.83
N PRO A 43 -4.31 -6.61 -9.72
CA PRO A 43 -5.26 -6.08 -8.76
C PRO A 43 -6.70 -6.39 -9.19
N THR A 44 -7.57 -6.59 -8.21
CA THR A 44 -9.02 -6.42 -8.43
C THR A 44 -9.33 -4.94 -8.57
N ARG A 45 -10.52 -4.60 -9.08
CA ARG A 45 -10.95 -3.20 -9.23
C ARG A 45 -10.93 -2.46 -7.90
N GLU A 46 -11.39 -3.12 -6.84
CA GLU A 46 -11.45 -2.55 -5.50
C GLU A 46 -10.05 -2.30 -4.93
N LEU A 47 -9.11 -3.23 -5.15
CA LEU A 47 -7.73 -3.05 -4.73
C LEU A 47 -7.04 -1.90 -5.49
N ALA A 48 -7.36 -1.70 -6.76
CA ALA A 48 -6.88 -0.57 -7.54
C ALA A 48 -7.38 0.76 -6.95
N LEU A 49 -8.68 0.86 -6.63
CA LEU A 49 -9.24 2.05 -5.97
C LEU A 49 -8.57 2.31 -4.60
N TYR A 50 -8.35 1.26 -3.81
CA TYR A 50 -7.67 1.36 -2.51
C TYR A 50 -6.21 1.85 -2.65
N ALA A 51 -5.53 1.42 -3.73
CA ALA A 51 -4.18 1.88 -4.04
C ALA A 51 -4.17 3.34 -4.51
N ASP A 52 -5.16 3.77 -5.31
CA ASP A 52 -5.31 5.15 -5.78
C ASP A 52 -5.57 6.14 -4.63
N GLU A 53 -6.30 5.68 -3.60
CA GLU A 53 -6.45 6.41 -2.33
C GLU A 53 -5.15 6.46 -1.48
N GLY A 54 -4.10 5.78 -1.91
CA GLY A 54 -2.78 5.81 -1.29
C GLY A 54 -2.64 4.93 -0.06
N HIS A 55 -3.51 3.93 0.10
CA HIS A 55 -3.42 3.01 1.24
C HIS A 55 -2.34 1.95 1.08
N VAL A 56 -2.08 1.53 -0.16
CA VAL A 56 -1.04 0.57 -0.59
C VAL A 56 -0.44 1.04 -1.92
N LYS A 57 0.67 0.43 -2.34
CA LYS A 57 1.21 0.59 -3.70
C LYS A 57 1.19 -0.73 -4.42
N LEU A 58 0.63 -0.77 -5.62
CA LEU A 58 0.72 -1.96 -6.46
C LEU A 58 2.15 -2.09 -6.99
N SER A 59 2.82 -3.19 -6.63
CA SER A 59 4.07 -3.59 -7.26
C SER A 59 3.76 -4.49 -8.45
N GLY A 60 4.64 -4.46 -9.46
CA GLY A 60 4.53 -5.35 -10.60
C GLY A 60 4.56 -6.84 -10.19
N CYS A 61 4.41 -7.72 -11.17
CA CYS A 61 4.32 -9.16 -10.90
C CYS A 61 5.64 -9.79 -10.37
N THR A 62 6.78 -9.17 -10.65
CA THR A 62 8.10 -9.79 -10.51
C THR A 62 8.95 -9.26 -9.34
N GLU A 63 8.60 -8.11 -8.77
CA GLU A 63 9.44 -7.45 -7.75
C GLU A 63 8.84 -7.60 -6.35
N GLY A 64 9.65 -8.14 -5.44
CA GLY A 64 9.32 -8.36 -4.04
C GLY A 64 9.66 -7.15 -3.18
N TYR A 65 8.93 -6.05 -3.34
CA TYR A 65 9.06 -4.89 -2.47
C TYR A 65 8.29 -5.09 -1.17
N GLN A 66 8.83 -4.58 -0.07
CA GLN A 66 8.17 -4.60 1.22
C GLN A 66 7.15 -3.47 1.30
N GLY A 67 7.52 -2.28 0.81
CA GLY A 67 6.68 -1.10 0.92
C GLY A 67 6.95 -0.03 -0.15
N TRP A 68 6.24 1.08 -0.01
CA TRP A 68 6.38 2.27 -0.82
C TRP A 68 6.38 3.50 0.07
N CYS A 69 7.40 4.34 -0.05
CA CYS A 69 7.42 5.63 0.64
C CYS A 69 6.64 6.67 -0.17
N LYS A 70 5.53 7.16 0.36
CA LYS A 70 4.72 8.21 -0.29
C LYS A 70 5.46 9.54 -0.41
N LYS A 71 6.29 9.88 0.59
CA LYS A 71 7.07 11.12 0.62
C LYS A 71 8.20 11.13 -0.41
N CYS A 72 8.96 10.04 -0.48
CA CYS A 72 10.12 9.94 -1.38
C CYS A 72 9.79 9.31 -2.73
N GLN A 73 8.56 8.81 -2.92
CA GLN A 73 8.05 8.19 -4.13
C GLN A 73 8.97 7.08 -4.67
N HIS A 74 9.35 6.14 -3.81
CA HIS A 74 10.10 4.94 -4.23
C HIS A 74 9.69 3.70 -3.42
N PHE A 75 9.96 2.54 -4.00
CA PHE A 75 9.80 1.25 -3.32
C PHE A 75 10.90 1.03 -2.28
N ILE A 76 10.53 0.34 -1.21
CA ILE A 76 11.40 -0.10 -0.12
C ILE A 76 11.38 -1.63 -0.09
#